data_AF-A0A1G7Z1Y1-F1
#
_entry.id   AF-A0A1G7Z1Y1-F1
#
_cell.length_a   1.000
_cell.length_b   1.000
_cell.length_c   1.000
_cell.angle_alpha   90.00
_cell.angle_beta   90.00
_cell.angle_gamma   90.00
#
_symmetry.space_group_name_H-M   'P 1'
#
loop_
_entity.id
_entity.type
_entity.pdbx_description
1 polymer ?
#
loop_
_entity_poly.entity_id
_entity_poly.type
_entity_poly.pdbx_seq_one_letter_code
_entity_poly.pdbx_strand_id
1 'polypeptide(L)'
;MLEEGHIIGSHAHRHKNLAALTKKEQYKQIKTSVKLIEEVTGTPVSFFRPPFGQYNEKTMEVLRELNIKPVMWEVTSYDWEYKSVPKQIIPNVTNHIQDGSIILLHELEQTAAILPSLIDEIRHQGYSFDVL
;
A
#
# COMPACT_ATOMS: atom_id res chain seq x y z
N MET A 1 8.08 -12.26 -4.90
CA MET A 1 8.04 -11.11 -3.95
C MET A 1 9.23 -11.09 -2.98
N LEU A 2 9.26 -11.90 -1.91
CA LEU A 2 10.35 -11.83 -0.92
C LEU A 2 11.72 -12.20 -1.51
N GLU A 3 11.79 -13.26 -2.32
CA GLU A 3 13.03 -13.69 -3.00
C GLU A 3 13.57 -12.64 -3.99
N GLU A 4 12.72 -11.73 -4.47
CA GLU A 4 13.08 -10.62 -5.35
C GLU A 4 13.45 -9.34 -4.56
N GLY A 5 13.42 -9.38 -3.23
CA GLY A 5 13.79 -8.26 -2.36
C GLY A 5 12.64 -7.30 -2.00
N HIS A 6 11.39 -7.63 -2.33
CA HIS A 6 10.23 -6.77 -1.98
C HIS A 6 9.83 -6.93 -0.51
N ILE A 7 9.23 -5.88 0.07
CA ILE A 7 8.63 -5.93 1.43
C ILE A 7 7.14 -6.25 1.31
N ILE A 8 6.63 -7.10 2.22
CA ILE A 8 5.20 -7.42 2.34
C ILE A 8 4.64 -6.76 3.61
N GLY A 9 3.59 -5.95 3.43
CA GLY A 9 2.79 -5.36 4.50
C GLY A 9 1.36 -5.94 4.55
N SER A 10 0.62 -5.65 5.61
CA SER A 10 -0.79 -6.06 5.75
C SER A 10 -1.77 -4.96 5.30
N HIS A 11 -2.87 -5.37 4.67
CA HIS A 11 -3.97 -4.50 4.24
C HIS A 11 -5.34 -4.93 4.79
N ALA A 12 -5.34 -5.51 6.00
CA ALA A 12 -6.48 -6.14 6.66
C ALA A 12 -7.01 -7.39 5.96
N HIS A 13 -7.80 -8.19 6.67
CA HIS A 13 -8.22 -9.50 6.17
C HIS A 13 -9.37 -9.44 5.15
N ARG A 14 -10.31 -8.49 5.27
CA ARG A 14 -11.50 -8.41 4.40
C ARG A 14 -11.75 -7.04 3.78
N HIS A 15 -10.72 -6.19 3.72
CA HIS A 15 -10.82 -4.86 3.09
C HIS A 15 -12.04 -4.04 3.58
N LYS A 16 -12.36 -4.12 4.88
CA LYS A 16 -13.43 -3.33 5.50
C LYS A 16 -12.92 -1.94 5.85
N ASN A 17 -13.79 -0.93 5.79
CA ASN A 17 -13.51 0.37 6.39
C ASN A 17 -13.36 0.19 7.91
N LEU A 18 -12.12 0.30 8.41
CA LEU A 18 -11.83 0.08 9.82
C LEU A 18 -12.43 1.14 10.73
N ALA A 19 -12.54 2.38 10.25
CA ALA A 19 -13.09 3.48 11.04
C ALA A 19 -14.57 3.25 11.44
N ALA A 20 -15.29 2.42 10.68
CA ALA A 20 -16.67 2.02 10.96
C ALA A 20 -16.81 0.82 11.91
N LEU A 21 -15.69 0.20 12.33
CA LEU A 21 -15.69 -1.00 13.17
C LEU A 21 -15.34 -0.69 14.63
N THR A 22 -15.76 -1.57 15.53
CA THR A 22 -15.30 -1.56 16.93
C THR A 22 -13.81 -1.90 17.02
N LYS A 23 -13.13 -1.48 18.10
CA LYS A 23 -11.69 -1.78 18.31
C LYS A 23 -11.40 -3.29 18.23
N LYS A 24 -12.26 -4.12 18.81
CA LYS A 24 -12.14 -5.60 18.78
C LYS A 24 -12.23 -6.15 17.36
N GLU A 25 -13.12 -5.62 16.54
CA GLU A 25 -13.25 -6.02 15.14
C GLU A 25 -12.06 -5.55 14.30
N GLN A 26 -11.57 -4.33 14.52
CA GLN A 26 -10.35 -3.83 13.90
C GLN A 26 -9.15 -4.71 14.26
N TYR A 27 -8.96 -5.03 15.54
CA TYR A 27 -7.92 -5.96 16.02
C TYR A 27 -8.01 -7.30 15.30
N LYS A 28 -9.21 -7.89 15.21
CA LYS A 28 -9.40 -9.15 14.50
C LYS A 28 -9.01 -9.05 13.03
N GLN A 29 -9.40 -7.98 12.33
CA GLN A 29 -9.06 -7.78 10.92
C GLN A 29 -7.56 -7.67 10.69
N ILE A 30 -6.87 -6.87 11.51
CA ILE A 30 -5.43 -6.63 11.40
C ILE A 30 -4.65 -7.89 11.79
N LYS A 31 -4.90 -8.43 12.98
CA LYS A 31 -4.16 -9.59 13.50
C LYS A 31 -4.34 -10.85 12.64
N THR A 32 -5.54 -11.07 12.08
CA THR A 32 -5.77 -12.22 11.19
C THR A 32 -4.93 -12.10 9.92
N SER A 33 -4.90 -10.93 9.28
CA SER A 33 -4.11 -10.73 8.06
C SER A 33 -2.61 -10.84 8.33
N VAL A 34 -2.12 -10.20 9.40
CA VAL A 34 -0.72 -10.29 9.84
C VAL A 34 -0.32 -11.74 10.06
N LYS A 35 -1.08 -12.48 10.87
CA LYS A 35 -0.80 -13.89 11.17
C LYS A 35 -0.70 -14.74 9.89
N LEU A 36 -1.65 -14.59 8.97
CA LEU A 36 -1.66 -15.38 7.73
C LEU A 36 -0.47 -15.04 6.83
N ILE A 37 -0.07 -13.77 6.76
CA ILE A 37 1.12 -13.37 6.00
C ILE A 37 2.37 -13.98 6.64
N GLU A 38 2.55 -13.85 7.95
CA GLU A 38 3.70 -14.40 8.68
C GLU A 38 3.79 -15.93 8.57
N GLU A 39 2.67 -16.64 8.62
CA GLU A 39 2.60 -18.10 8.44
C GLU A 39 3.05 -18.55 7.04
N VAL A 40 2.66 -17.82 5.99
CA VAL A 40 3.01 -18.16 4.60
C VAL A 40 4.44 -17.76 4.27
N THR A 41 4.88 -16.62 4.79
CA THR A 41 6.16 -15.99 4.41
C THR A 41 7.32 -16.32 5.33
N GLY A 42 7.06 -16.75 6.57
CA GLY A 42 8.07 -16.90 7.61
C GLY A 42 8.72 -15.59 8.06
N THR A 43 8.22 -14.44 7.62
CA THR A 43 8.81 -13.11 7.89
C THR A 43 7.85 -12.25 8.70
N PRO A 44 8.31 -11.49 9.72
CA PRO A 44 7.45 -10.62 10.51
C PRO A 44 6.86 -9.47 9.67
N VAL A 45 5.59 -9.18 9.88
CA VAL A 45 4.93 -8.04 9.21
C VAL A 45 5.17 -6.76 10.00
N SER A 46 5.91 -5.82 9.40
CA SER A 46 6.26 -4.54 10.05
C SER A 46 5.33 -3.38 9.68
N PHE A 47 4.60 -3.48 8.58
CA PHE A 47 3.82 -2.38 8.00
C PHE A 47 2.35 -2.75 7.80
N PHE A 48 1.48 -1.76 7.99
CA PHE A 48 0.05 -1.87 7.74
C PHE A 48 -0.48 -0.62 7.04
N ARG A 49 -1.30 -0.82 6.02
CA ARG A 49 -2.08 0.26 5.39
C ARG A 49 -3.57 0.01 5.64
N PRO A 50 -4.36 1.00 6.11
CA PRO A 50 -5.80 0.83 6.27
C PRO A 50 -6.52 0.82 4.91
N PRO A 51 -7.47 -0.11 4.66
CA PRO A 51 -8.35 -0.05 3.50
C PRO A 51 -8.99 1.33 3.31
N PHE A 52 -9.05 1.80 2.06
CA PHE A 52 -9.59 3.11 1.68
C PHE A 52 -8.87 4.32 2.32
N GLY A 53 -7.73 4.11 2.99
CA GLY A 53 -7.08 5.14 3.80
C GLY A 53 -7.88 5.53 5.05
N GLN A 54 -8.88 4.74 5.45
CA GLN A 54 -9.79 5.09 6.54
C GLN A 54 -9.35 4.43 7.85
N TYR A 55 -8.93 5.24 8.80
CA TYR A 55 -8.49 4.82 10.13
C TYR A 55 -8.97 5.80 11.20
N ASN A 56 -8.94 5.37 12.47
CA ASN A 56 -9.23 6.22 13.62
C ASN A 56 -8.29 5.90 14.79
N GLU A 57 -8.47 6.56 15.94
CA GLU A 57 -7.64 6.35 17.13
C GLU A 57 -7.58 4.88 17.57
N LYS A 58 -8.71 4.15 17.47
CA LYS A 58 -8.76 2.71 17.78
C LYS A 58 -7.86 1.91 16.85
N THR A 59 -7.76 2.30 15.57
CA THR A 59 -6.84 1.66 14.61
C THR A 59 -5.40 1.87 15.06
N MET A 60 -5.05 3.09 15.43
CA MET A 60 -3.70 3.44 15.90
C MET A 60 -3.34 2.72 17.20
N GLU A 61 -4.28 2.56 18.13
CA GLU A 61 -4.08 1.76 19.34
C GLU A 61 -3.78 0.30 19.01
N VAL A 62 -4.58 -0.32 18.13
CA VAL A 62 -4.36 -1.72 17.71
C VAL A 62 -3.00 -1.88 17.04
N LEU A 63 -2.60 -0.94 16.18
CA LEU A 63 -1.29 -1.00 15.52
C LEU A 63 -0.13 -0.88 16.52
N ARG A 64 -0.25 -0.01 17.54
CA ARG A 64 0.71 0.06 18.65
C ARG A 64 0.77 -1.23 19.46
N GLU A 65 -0.38 -1.81 19.81
CA GLU A 65 -0.47 -3.09 20.54
C GLU A 65 0.19 -4.24 19.79
N LEU A 66 0.16 -4.20 18.45
CA LEU A 66 0.76 -5.20 17.58
C LEU A 66 2.19 -4.87 17.15
N ASN A 67 2.74 -3.72 17.54
CA ASN A 67 4.04 -3.20 17.11
C ASN A 67 4.18 -3.10 15.58
N ILE A 68 3.13 -2.62 14.90
CA ILE A 68 3.07 -2.48 13.44
C ILE A 68 3.00 -1.01 13.06
N LYS A 69 3.77 -0.59 12.07
CA LYS A 69 3.83 0.79 11.60
C LYS A 69 2.71 1.08 10.58
N PRO A 70 1.89 2.13 10.78
CA PRO A 70 0.94 2.57 9.75
C PRO A 70 1.69 3.21 8.58
N VAL A 71 1.22 2.95 7.35
CA VAL A 71 1.78 3.52 6.12
C VAL A 71 0.64 4.07 5.25
N MET A 72 0.72 5.36 4.95
CA MET A 72 -0.18 6.03 4.01
C MET A 72 0.51 6.22 2.66
N TRP A 73 0.08 7.21 1.88
CA TRP A 73 0.69 7.59 0.61
C TRP A 73 0.46 9.08 0.37
N GLU A 74 1.38 9.68 -0.37
CA GLU A 74 1.30 11.08 -0.79
C GLU A 74 0.77 11.18 -2.22
N VAL A 75 1.11 10.21 -3.07
CA VAL A 75 0.78 10.24 -4.50
C VAL A 75 -0.25 9.17 -4.84
N THR A 76 -1.38 9.61 -5.41
CA THR A 76 -2.46 8.72 -5.84
C THR A 76 -2.41 8.57 -7.36
N SER A 77 -2.20 7.35 -7.85
CA SER A 77 -2.14 7.06 -9.29
C SER A 77 -3.51 7.11 -9.99
N TYR A 78 -4.59 6.89 -9.23
CA TYR A 78 -5.95 6.66 -9.73
C TYR A 78 -6.04 5.52 -10.75
N ASP A 79 -5.14 4.54 -10.66
CA ASP A 79 -5.05 3.43 -11.60
C ASP A 79 -6.32 2.56 -11.67
N TRP A 80 -7.14 2.56 -10.62
CA TRP A 80 -8.47 1.94 -10.60
C TRP A 80 -9.48 2.63 -11.54
N GLU A 81 -9.27 3.89 -11.95
CA GLU A 81 -10.17 4.63 -12.84
C GLU A 81 -9.77 4.53 -14.32
N TYR A 82 -8.48 4.32 -14.61
CA TYR A 82 -7.92 4.42 -15.97
C TYR A 82 -7.79 3.10 -16.73
N LYS A 83 -8.74 2.17 -16.55
CA LYS A 83 -8.73 0.90 -17.28
C LYS A 83 -8.68 1.08 -18.81
N SER A 84 -9.45 2.01 -19.34
CA SER A 84 -9.53 2.27 -20.79
C SER A 84 -8.44 3.22 -21.31
N VAL A 85 -7.75 3.94 -20.43
CA VAL A 85 -6.70 4.91 -20.82
C VAL A 85 -5.49 4.82 -19.87
N PRO A 86 -4.78 3.69 -19.82
CA PRO A 86 -3.74 3.43 -18.79
C PRO A 86 -2.61 4.47 -18.77
N LYS A 87 -2.34 5.12 -19.91
CA LYS A 87 -1.30 6.15 -20.02
C LYS A 87 -1.54 7.37 -19.12
N GLN A 88 -2.77 7.62 -18.67
CA GLN A 88 -3.08 8.71 -17.72
C GLN A 88 -2.50 8.47 -16.32
N ILE A 89 -2.15 7.22 -15.98
CA ILE A 89 -1.50 6.88 -14.72
C ILE A 89 -0.14 7.58 -14.58
N ILE A 90 0.63 7.70 -15.67
CA ILE A 90 1.96 8.30 -15.66
C ILE A 90 1.93 9.75 -15.16
N PRO A 91 1.27 10.71 -15.85
CA PRO A 91 1.26 12.10 -15.42
C PRO A 91 0.62 12.29 -14.04
N ASN A 92 -0.35 11.44 -13.64
CA ASN A 92 -0.91 11.50 -12.29
C ASN A 92 0.12 11.19 -11.21
N VAL A 93 1.07 10.31 -11.50
CA VAL A 93 2.19 10.05 -10.58
C VAL A 93 3.26 11.12 -10.76
N THR A 94 3.81 11.25 -11.95
CA THR A 94 5.05 11.99 -12.21
C THR A 94 4.92 13.50 -12.05
N ASN A 95 3.72 14.06 -12.11
CA ASN A 95 3.50 15.49 -11.83
C ASN A 95 3.35 15.80 -10.34
N HIS A 96 3.19 14.79 -9.49
CA HIS A 96 2.91 14.95 -8.05
C HIS A 96 3.95 14.30 -7.14
N ILE A 97 4.92 13.57 -7.69
CA ILE A 97 6.04 13.03 -6.91
C ILE A 97 6.98 14.15 -6.44
N GLN A 98 7.52 13.95 -5.25
CA GLN A 98 8.61 14.70 -4.65
C GLN A 98 9.52 13.72 -3.90
N ASP A 99 10.66 14.22 -3.40
CA ASP A 99 11.55 13.40 -2.58
C ASP A 99 10.81 12.84 -1.35
N GLY A 100 10.94 11.53 -1.12
CA GLY A 100 10.23 10.81 -0.07
C GLY A 100 8.76 10.45 -0.34
N SER A 101 8.22 10.71 -1.54
CA SER A 101 6.84 10.30 -1.89
C SER A 101 6.63 8.78 -1.85
N ILE A 102 5.54 8.34 -1.22
CA ILE A 102 4.98 7.00 -1.36
C ILE A 102 3.86 7.03 -2.40
N ILE A 103 3.99 6.19 -3.43
CA ILE A 103 3.02 6.09 -4.54
C ILE A 103 2.03 4.95 -4.26
N LEU A 104 0.73 5.22 -4.36
CA LEU A 104 -0.31 4.19 -4.31
C LEU A 104 -0.62 3.66 -5.71
N LEU A 105 -0.43 2.35 -5.88
CA LEU A 105 -0.81 1.55 -7.05
C LEU A 105 -1.51 0.27 -6.60
N HIS A 106 -2.23 -0.36 -7.52
CA HIS A 106 -2.92 -1.63 -7.34
C HIS A 106 -2.45 -2.66 -8.37
N GLU A 107 -2.59 -3.95 -8.04
CA GLU A 107 -2.31 -5.05 -8.95
C GLU A 107 -3.47 -5.20 -9.97
N LEU A 108 -3.45 -4.35 -11.00
CA LEU A 108 -4.42 -4.32 -12.09
C LEU A 108 -3.72 -4.48 -13.43
N GLU A 109 -4.40 -5.07 -14.42
CA GLU A 109 -3.81 -5.31 -15.77
C GLU A 109 -3.30 -4.02 -16.41
N GLN A 110 -4.07 -2.92 -16.32
CA GLN A 110 -3.66 -1.62 -16.85
C GLN A 110 -2.43 -1.06 -16.12
N THR A 111 -2.32 -1.31 -14.82
CA THR A 111 -1.20 -0.85 -14.00
C THR A 111 0.05 -1.62 -14.38
N ALA A 112 -0.03 -2.94 -14.49
CA ALA A 112 1.08 -3.79 -14.94
C ALA A 112 1.56 -3.41 -16.35
N ALA A 113 0.63 -3.11 -17.26
CA ALA A 113 0.95 -2.74 -18.64
C ALA A 113 1.74 -1.42 -18.75
N ILE A 114 1.49 -0.46 -17.84
CA ILE A 114 2.15 0.85 -17.87
C ILE A 114 3.35 0.96 -16.93
N LEU A 115 3.52 0.01 -16.00
CA LEU A 115 4.54 0.06 -14.95
C LEU A 115 5.97 0.26 -15.48
N PRO A 116 6.44 -0.39 -16.57
CA PRO A 116 7.79 -0.13 -17.10
C PRO A 116 7.99 1.33 -17.53
N SER A 117 7.03 1.90 -18.27
CA SER A 117 7.10 3.29 -18.71
C SER A 117 7.00 4.28 -17.55
N LEU A 118 6.20 3.96 -16.53
CA LEU A 118 6.12 4.76 -15.31
C LEU A 118 7.47 4.79 -14.56
N ILE A 119 8.11 3.62 -14.40
CA ILE A 119 9.42 3.50 -13.74
C ILE A 119 10.49 4.30 -14.50
N ASP A 120 10.51 4.20 -15.83
CA ASP A 120 11.47 4.93 -16.67
C ASP A 120 11.28 6.45 -16.55
N GLU A 121 10.04 6.94 -16.55
CA GLU A 121 9.75 8.37 -16.41
C GLU A 121 10.16 8.90 -15.02
N ILE A 122 9.87 8.15 -13.96
CA ILE A 122 10.28 8.52 -12.59
C ILE A 122 11.82 8.61 -12.50
N ARG A 123 12.54 7.66 -13.10
CA ARG A 123 14.01 7.68 -13.16
C ARG A 123 14.55 8.83 -14.00
N HIS A 124 13.89 9.17 -15.11
CA HIS A 124 14.27 10.32 -15.93
C HIS A 124 14.20 11.63 -15.12
N GLN A 125 13.20 11.77 -14.24
CA GLN A 125 13.11 12.93 -13.34
C GLN A 125 14.17 12.95 -12.22
N GLY A 126 15.04 11.94 -12.15
CA GLY A 126 16.15 11.88 -11.19
C GLY A 126 15.83 11.17 -9.89
N TYR A 127 14.68 10.51 -9.78
CA TYR A 127 14.29 9.75 -8.59
C TYR A 127 14.73 8.29 -8.66
N SER A 128 14.95 7.70 -7.49
CA SER A 128 15.16 6.26 -7.30
C SER A 128 14.01 5.65 -6.50
N PHE A 129 13.90 4.32 -6.54
CA PHE A 129 12.94 3.58 -5.75
C PHE A 129 13.65 2.91 -4.59
N ASP A 130 13.01 2.90 -3.43
CA ASP A 130 13.46 2.16 -2.27
C ASP A 130 12.27 1.50 -1.59
N VAL A 131 12.57 0.52 -0.73
CA VAL A 131 11.56 -0.11 0.12
C VAL A 131 11.35 0.73 1.39
N LEU A 132 10.19 0.55 2.06
CA LEU A 132 9.81 1.28 3.28
C LEU A 132 10.63 0.89 4.52
#